data_AF-A0A292EF22-F1
#
_entry.id   AF-A0A292EF22-F1
#
_cell.length_a   1.000
_cell.length_b   1.000
_cell.length_c   1.000
_cell.angle_alpha   90.00
_cell.angle_beta   90.00
_cell.angle_gamma   90.00
#
_symmetry.space_group_name_H-M   'P 1'
#
loop_
_entity.id
_entity.type
_entity.pdbx_description
1 polymer ?
#
loop_
_entity_poly.entity_id
_entity_poly.type
_entity_poly.pdbx_seq_one_letter_code
_entity_poly.pdbx_strand_id
1 'polypeptide(L)'
;MRTMNIAVACHNASGIPDMPMFTVTVSDKDCAYGIHYDKAKALAADAGYERPFVCFDDTEQNAIVSAARSLDLVPRLVMVDMTDGAVHSVRCDADNVCVICYDESDTDPSSDSVMERPIGYEGETVDCWAQVQTADIDPHLKIARDWLEE
;
A
#
# COMPACT_ATOMS: atom_id res chain seq x y z
N MET A 1 -30.79 3.84 3.23
CA MET A 1 -29.94 3.13 4.21
C MET A 1 -28.68 2.74 3.47
N ARG A 2 -27.51 2.98 4.07
CA ARG A 2 -26.20 2.66 3.53
C ARG A 2 -25.58 1.56 4.38
N THR A 3 -24.93 0.60 3.72
CA THR A 3 -24.12 -0.43 4.36
C THR A 3 -22.66 -0.03 4.24
N MET A 4 -21.91 -0.12 5.34
CA MET A 4 -20.53 0.32 5.44
C MET A 4 -19.70 -0.74 6.16
N ASN A 5 -18.46 -0.91 5.74
CA ASN A 5 -17.48 -1.74 6.42
C ASN A 5 -16.57 -0.85 7.24
N ILE A 6 -16.46 -1.14 8.54
CA ILE A 6 -15.71 -0.32 9.49
C ILE A 6 -14.62 -1.20 10.12
N ALA A 7 -13.37 -0.81 9.94
CA ALA A 7 -12.24 -1.39 10.67
C ALA A 7 -12.23 -0.82 12.09
N VAL A 8 -11.99 -1.65 13.10
CA VAL A 8 -11.88 -1.18 14.49
C VAL A 8 -10.55 -1.63 15.07
N ALA A 9 -9.59 -0.71 15.22
CA ALA A 9 -8.36 -1.00 15.94
C ALA A 9 -8.65 -1.14 17.43
N CYS A 10 -8.27 -2.28 18.00
CA CYS A 10 -8.59 -2.70 19.36
C CYS A 10 -7.59 -3.73 19.90
N HIS A 11 -7.84 -4.27 21.09
CA HIS A 11 -7.18 -5.48 21.58
C HIS A 11 -8.14 -6.66 21.52
N ASN A 12 -7.65 -7.84 21.16
CA ASN A 12 -8.41 -9.07 21.36
C ASN A 12 -8.41 -9.50 22.84
N ALA A 13 -9.13 -10.58 23.17
CA ALA A 13 -9.24 -11.08 24.54
C ALA A 13 -7.90 -11.50 25.20
N SER A 14 -6.82 -11.61 24.42
CA SER A 14 -5.46 -11.88 24.94
C SER A 14 -4.63 -10.60 25.14
N GLY A 15 -5.21 -9.42 24.93
CA GLY A 15 -4.52 -8.14 25.00
C GLY A 15 -3.62 -7.84 23.79
N ILE A 16 -3.71 -8.63 22.71
CA ILE A 16 -2.91 -8.44 21.51
C ILE A 16 -3.62 -7.43 20.60
N PRO A 17 -2.90 -6.45 20.01
CA PRO A 17 -3.48 -5.54 19.03
C PRO A 17 -4.13 -6.30 17.87
N ASP A 18 -5.35 -5.93 17.54
CA ASP A 18 -6.13 -6.51 16.46
C ASP A 18 -6.92 -5.42 15.73
N MET A 19 -7.41 -5.72 14.53
CA MET A 19 -8.20 -4.79 13.73
C MET A 19 -9.32 -5.51 12.95
N PRO A 20 -10.35 -6.04 13.64
CA PRO A 20 -11.51 -6.65 13.00
C PRO A 20 -12.32 -5.65 12.15
N MET A 21 -12.99 -6.20 11.13
CA MET A 21 -13.93 -5.49 10.26
C MET A 21 -15.37 -5.81 10.67
N PHE A 22 -16.21 -4.78 10.79
CA PHE A 22 -17.64 -4.93 11.05
C PHE A 22 -18.47 -4.24 9.97
N THR A 23 -19.46 -4.95 9.45
CA THR A 23 -20.45 -4.40 8.52
C THR A 23 -21.62 -3.82 9.28
N VAL A 24 -21.92 -2.54 9.06
CA VAL A 24 -23.02 -1.82 9.70
C VAL A 24 -23.96 -1.21 8.67
N THR A 25 -25.26 -1.24 8.94
CA THR A 25 -26.27 -0.55 8.13
C THR A 25 -26.86 0.62 8.90
N VAL A 26 -26.82 1.82 8.31
CA VAL A 26 -27.29 3.09 8.91
C VAL A 26 -28.08 3.91 7.91
N SER A 27 -28.87 4.88 8.39
CA SER A 27 -29.42 5.92 7.51
C SER A 27 -28.35 6.98 7.19
N ASP A 28 -28.54 7.79 6.15
CA ASP A 28 -27.58 8.84 5.79
C ASP A 28 -27.48 9.90 6.90
N LYS A 29 -28.61 10.18 7.57
CA LYS A 29 -28.67 11.05 8.74
C LYS A 29 -27.83 10.50 9.88
N ASP A 30 -27.97 9.21 10.19
CA ASP A 30 -27.20 8.55 11.26
C ASP A 30 -25.71 8.50 10.93
N CYS A 31 -25.36 8.28 9.66
CA CYS A 31 -23.99 8.34 9.17
C CYS A 31 -23.37 9.73 9.41
N ALA A 32 -24.11 10.80 9.13
CA ALA A 32 -23.65 12.18 9.37
C ALA A 32 -23.44 12.50 10.85
N TYR A 33 -24.10 11.77 11.75
CA TYR A 33 -23.91 11.88 13.20
C TYR A 33 -22.87 10.91 13.77
N GLY A 34 -22.21 10.09 12.94
CA GLY A 34 -21.19 9.15 13.38
C GLY A 34 -21.73 7.85 14.01
N ILE A 35 -23.02 7.57 13.88
CA ILE A 35 -23.67 6.41 14.54
C ILE A 35 -23.15 5.07 13.98
N HIS A 36 -22.64 5.04 12.75
CA HIS A 36 -21.99 3.85 12.19
C HIS A 36 -20.78 3.42 13.02
N TYR A 37 -20.01 4.37 13.57
CA TYR A 37 -18.89 4.06 14.46
C TYR A 37 -19.36 3.51 15.81
N ASP A 38 -20.40 4.08 16.40
CA ASP A 38 -20.94 3.58 17.67
C ASP A 38 -21.48 2.15 17.53
N LYS A 39 -22.13 1.84 16.41
CA LYS A 39 -22.55 0.47 16.08
C LYS A 39 -21.35 -0.47 15.92
N ALA A 40 -20.30 -0.06 15.20
CA ALA A 40 -19.11 -0.89 15.03
C ALA A 40 -18.40 -1.16 16.35
N LYS A 41 -18.31 -0.16 17.25
CA LYS A 41 -17.76 -0.32 18.61
C LYS A 41 -18.59 -1.27 19.46
N ALA A 42 -19.92 -1.20 19.37
CA ALA A 42 -20.81 -2.13 20.08
C ALA A 42 -20.60 -3.56 19.59
N LEU A 43 -20.53 -3.78 18.27
CA LEU A 43 -20.25 -5.09 17.69
C LEU A 43 -18.87 -5.63 18.11
N ALA A 44 -17.85 -4.77 18.17
CA ALA A 44 -16.52 -5.15 18.66
C ALA A 44 -16.57 -5.60 20.12
N ALA A 45 -17.25 -4.84 20.99
CA ALA A 45 -17.42 -5.20 22.39
C ALA A 45 -18.20 -6.52 22.57
N ASP A 46 -19.29 -6.70 21.82
CA ASP A 46 -20.10 -7.92 21.85
C ASP A 46 -19.32 -9.15 21.37
N ALA A 47 -18.38 -8.96 20.43
CA ALA A 47 -17.47 -10.00 19.96
C ALA A 47 -16.30 -10.29 20.91
N GLY A 48 -16.20 -9.60 22.06
CA GLY A 48 -15.17 -9.82 23.07
C GLY A 48 -13.86 -9.07 22.83
N TYR A 49 -13.85 -8.05 21.97
CA TYR A 49 -12.72 -7.15 21.83
C TYR A 49 -12.71 -6.09 22.92
N GLU A 50 -11.51 -5.62 23.25
CA GLU A 50 -11.25 -4.68 24.33
C GLU A 50 -10.75 -3.34 23.79
N ARG A 51 -11.00 -2.29 24.58
CA ARG A 51 -10.60 -0.92 24.26
C ARG A 51 -9.07 -0.77 24.17
N PRO A 52 -8.55 0.28 23.50
CA PRO A 52 -9.28 1.38 22.85
C PRO A 52 -10.05 0.91 21.60
N PHE A 53 -11.10 1.63 21.22
CA PHE A 53 -11.78 1.40 19.94
C PHE A 53 -11.60 2.62 19.06
N VAL A 54 -10.78 2.48 18.02
CA VAL A 54 -10.56 3.50 17.00
C VAL A 54 -11.12 2.95 15.69
N CYS A 55 -12.08 3.65 15.11
CA CYS A 55 -12.78 3.20 13.91
C CYS A 55 -12.23 3.88 12.65
N PHE A 56 -12.22 3.15 11.54
CA PHE A 56 -11.87 3.66 10.22
C PHE A 56 -12.89 3.18 9.20
N ASP A 57 -13.44 4.09 8.40
CA ASP A 57 -14.24 3.76 7.22
C ASP A 57 -13.42 3.81 5.92
N ASP A 58 -14.11 3.63 4.78
CA ASP A 58 -13.51 3.63 3.43
C ASP A 58 -12.84 4.97 3.07
N THR A 59 -13.25 6.07 3.70
CA THR A 59 -12.66 7.39 3.50
C THR A 59 -11.41 7.63 4.36
N GLU A 60 -11.22 6.84 5.41
CA GLU A 60 -10.16 7.00 6.42
C GLU A 60 -8.99 6.02 6.25
N GLN A 61 -9.01 5.21 5.19
CA GLN A 61 -8.00 4.18 4.87
C GLN A 61 -6.56 4.71 4.79
N ASN A 62 -6.37 6.01 4.49
CA ASN A 62 -5.04 6.62 4.33
C ASN A 62 -4.16 6.48 5.57
N ALA A 63 -4.75 6.53 6.77
CA ALA A 63 -4.01 6.37 8.01
C ALA A 63 -3.41 4.96 8.15
N ILE A 64 -4.20 3.93 7.79
CA ILE A 64 -3.78 2.52 7.83
C ILE A 64 -2.67 2.28 6.80
N VAL A 65 -2.87 2.74 5.56
CA VAL A 65 -1.89 2.56 4.48
C VAL A 65 -0.57 3.24 4.81
N SER A 66 -0.61 4.47 5.35
CA SER A 66 0.59 5.20 5.75
C SER A 66 1.38 4.47 6.84
N ALA A 67 0.70 3.93 7.85
CA ALA A 67 1.33 3.15 8.91
C ALA A 67 1.94 1.85 8.36
N ALA A 68 1.20 1.12 7.52
CA ALA A 68 1.68 -0.12 6.90
C ALA A 68 2.92 0.10 6.02
N ARG A 69 2.94 1.20 5.25
CA ARG A 69 4.13 1.62 4.47
C ARG A 69 5.31 1.97 5.38
N SER A 70 5.07 2.63 6.51
CA SER A 70 6.12 2.99 7.47
C SER A 70 6.72 1.77 8.19
N LEU A 71 5.95 0.71 8.32
CA LEU A 71 6.38 -0.59 8.87
C LEU A 71 6.95 -1.53 7.80
N ASP A 72 7.06 -1.08 6.55
CA ASP A 72 7.52 -1.87 5.40
C ASP A 72 6.71 -3.16 5.16
N LEU A 73 5.41 -3.14 5.52
CA LEU A 73 4.52 -4.29 5.41
C LEU A 73 3.73 -4.35 4.10
N VAL A 74 3.70 -3.24 3.35
CA VAL A 74 3.06 -3.19 2.02
C VAL A 74 4.12 -3.62 1.00
N PRO A 75 3.99 -4.82 0.39
CA PRO A 75 4.92 -5.24 -0.65
C PRO A 75 4.86 -4.21 -1.78
N ARG A 76 6.02 -3.77 -2.27
CA ARG A 76 6.11 -2.98 -3.49
C ARG A 76 6.25 -3.96 -4.63
N LEU A 77 5.16 -4.26 -5.33
CA LEU A 77 5.24 -5.11 -6.50
C LEU A 77 5.87 -4.32 -7.64
N VAL A 78 6.99 -4.79 -8.14
CA VAL A 78 7.65 -4.24 -9.33
C VAL A 78 7.67 -5.33 -10.39
N MET A 79 7.02 -5.06 -11.53
CA MET A 79 7.09 -5.91 -12.72
C MET A 79 8.04 -5.28 -13.72
N VAL A 80 9.02 -6.05 -14.18
CA VAL A 80 9.98 -5.66 -15.22
C VAL A 80 9.78 -6.58 -16.43
N ASP A 81 9.40 -6.00 -17.56
CA ASP A 81 9.34 -6.73 -18.83
C ASP A 81 10.72 -6.72 -19.48
N MET A 82 11.35 -7.89 -19.56
CA MET A 82 12.67 -8.12 -20.16
C MET A 82 12.58 -8.88 -21.49
N THR A 83 11.43 -8.86 -22.16
CA THR A 83 11.27 -9.53 -23.46
C THR A 83 12.36 -9.06 -24.43
N ASP A 84 12.91 -10.00 -25.19
CA ASP A 84 14.04 -9.78 -26.11
C ASP A 84 15.37 -9.31 -25.45
N GLY A 85 15.47 -9.43 -24.12
CA GLY A 85 16.69 -9.12 -23.38
C GLY A 85 16.87 -7.64 -23.03
N ALA A 86 15.86 -6.80 -23.27
CA ALA A 86 15.86 -5.38 -22.93
C ALA A 86 14.72 -5.03 -21.97
N VAL A 87 14.94 -4.08 -21.05
CA VAL A 87 13.86 -3.53 -20.21
C VAL A 87 12.89 -2.77 -21.11
N HIS A 88 11.71 -3.32 -21.33
CA HIS A 88 10.67 -2.72 -22.17
C HIS A 88 9.70 -1.86 -21.35
N SER A 89 9.36 -2.29 -20.13
CA SER A 89 8.54 -1.49 -19.21
C SER A 89 8.79 -1.87 -17.75
N VAL A 90 8.58 -0.89 -16.86
CA VAL A 90 8.54 -1.10 -15.41
C VAL A 90 7.21 -0.59 -14.87
N ARG A 91 6.46 -1.45 -14.18
CA ARG A 91 5.19 -1.11 -13.54
C ARG A 91 5.29 -1.33 -12.05
N CYS A 92 4.72 -0.43 -11.27
CA CYS A 92 4.72 -0.49 -9.82
C CYS A 92 3.33 -0.17 -9.26
N ASP A 93 2.96 -0.81 -8.15
CA ASP A 93 1.77 -0.51 -7.36
C ASP A 93 1.99 0.59 -6.30
N ALA A 94 3.19 1.20 -6.29
CA ALA A 94 3.55 2.33 -5.45
C ALA A 94 3.53 3.65 -6.22
N ASP A 95 3.29 4.75 -5.50
CA ASP A 95 3.23 6.11 -6.07
C ASP A 95 4.57 6.54 -6.73
N ASN A 96 5.69 5.99 -6.29
CA ASN A 96 7.02 6.21 -6.89
C ASN A 96 7.87 4.92 -6.81
N VAL A 97 8.59 4.60 -7.89
CA VAL A 97 9.58 3.52 -7.94
C VAL A 97 10.92 4.07 -8.42
N CYS A 98 12.01 3.63 -7.82
CA CYS A 98 13.37 3.90 -8.31
C CYS A 98 13.81 2.69 -9.13
N VAL A 99 14.02 2.88 -10.43
CA VAL A 99 14.53 1.82 -11.32
C VAL A 99 16.00 2.10 -11.60
N ILE A 100 16.84 1.11 -11.37
CA ILE A 100 18.26 1.17 -11.73
C ILE A 100 18.53 0.02 -12.70
N CYS A 101 18.91 0.36 -13.93
CA CYS A 101 19.28 -0.60 -14.95
C CYS A 101 20.81 -0.57 -15.06
N TYR A 102 21.47 -1.70 -14.86
CA TYR A 102 22.92 -1.79 -15.03
C TYR A 102 23.25 -2.87 -16.05
N ASP A 103 24.21 -2.58 -16.92
CA ASP A 103 24.81 -3.52 -17.85
C ASP A 103 26.33 -3.46 -17.62
N GLU A 104 26.91 -4.54 -17.10
CA GLU A 104 28.35 -4.62 -16.83
C GLU A 104 29.19 -4.74 -18.11
N SER A 105 28.56 -4.91 -19.27
CA SER A 105 29.23 -5.07 -20.55
C SER A 105 29.56 -3.76 -21.28
N ASP A 106 28.94 -2.64 -20.87
CA ASP A 106 29.21 -1.31 -21.42
C ASP A 106 30.16 -0.52 -20.49
N THR A 107 31.39 -0.32 -20.94
CA THR A 107 32.48 0.31 -20.17
C THR A 107 32.82 1.72 -20.66
N ASP A 108 32.02 2.36 -21.52
CA ASP A 108 32.36 3.68 -22.07
C ASP A 108 32.02 4.83 -21.09
N PRO A 109 33.04 5.52 -20.52
CA PRO A 109 32.85 6.58 -19.53
C PRO A 109 32.40 7.93 -20.12
N SER A 110 32.19 8.02 -21.45
CA SER A 110 31.89 9.29 -22.14
C SER A 110 30.41 9.57 -22.39
N SER A 111 29.50 8.68 -21.99
CA SER A 111 28.06 8.90 -22.12
C SER A 111 27.55 9.81 -20.99
N ASP A 112 26.80 10.87 -21.35
CA ASP A 112 26.24 11.90 -20.46
C ASP A 112 25.22 11.37 -19.41
N SER A 113 25.08 10.05 -19.27
CA SER A 113 24.07 9.39 -18.45
C SER A 113 24.64 8.70 -17.20
N VAL A 114 25.96 8.78 -16.92
CA VAL A 114 26.59 8.09 -15.79
C VAL A 114 26.26 8.80 -14.48
N MET A 115 25.67 8.07 -13.52
CA MET A 115 25.60 8.51 -12.12
C MET A 115 26.00 7.36 -11.20
N GLU A 116 27.11 7.48 -10.48
CA GLU A 116 27.44 6.56 -9.38
C GLU A 116 26.29 6.54 -8.36
N ARG A 117 25.69 5.37 -8.10
CA ARG A 117 24.67 5.20 -7.05
C ARG A 117 24.93 3.91 -6.27
N PRO A 118 24.72 3.89 -4.95
CA PRO A 118 24.81 2.66 -4.17
C PRO A 118 23.65 1.71 -4.53
N ILE A 119 23.96 0.45 -4.83
CA ILE A 119 22.97 -0.62 -5.07
C ILE A 119 23.28 -1.80 -4.16
N GLY A 120 22.32 -2.22 -3.32
CA GLY A 120 22.42 -3.43 -2.49
C GLY A 120 21.90 -3.26 -1.05
N TYR A 121 21.45 -4.36 -0.43
CA TYR A 121 21.25 -4.44 1.02
C TYR A 121 22.65 -4.53 1.64
N GLU A 122 23.07 -3.49 2.39
CA GLU A 122 24.40 -3.28 3.00
C GLU A 122 25.37 -2.29 2.32
N GLY A 123 24.97 -1.59 1.26
CA GLY A 123 25.62 -0.33 0.86
C GLY A 123 26.97 -0.44 0.13
N GLU A 124 27.19 -1.51 -0.63
CA GLU A 124 28.26 -1.52 -1.63
C GLU A 124 27.96 -0.52 -2.77
N THR A 125 28.96 0.29 -3.14
CA THR A 125 28.87 1.26 -4.24
C THR A 125 29.23 0.56 -5.55
N VAL A 126 28.34 0.58 -6.53
CA VAL A 126 28.55 0.02 -7.86
C VAL A 126 28.27 1.11 -8.90
N ASP A 127 29.12 1.22 -9.92
CA ASP A 127 28.89 2.14 -11.02
C ASP A 127 27.66 1.68 -11.81
N CYS A 128 26.66 2.54 -11.93
CA CYS A 128 25.38 2.17 -12.54
C CYS A 128 24.78 3.32 -13.35
N TRP A 129 23.89 2.96 -14.27
CA TRP A 129 23.12 3.93 -15.04
C TRP A 129 21.73 4.06 -14.40
N ALA A 130 21.44 5.20 -13.78
CA ALA A 130 20.17 5.42 -13.09
C ALA A 130 19.34 6.45 -13.84
N GLN A 131 18.22 6.02 -14.44
CA GLN A 131 17.20 6.92 -14.93
C GLN A 131 16.02 6.92 -13.96
N VAL A 132 15.82 8.02 -13.23
CA VAL A 132 14.61 8.22 -12.43
C VAL A 132 13.48 8.61 -13.38
N GLN A 133 12.57 7.69 -13.64
CA GLN A 133 11.32 7.98 -14.34
C GLN A 133 10.17 7.98 -13.33
N THR A 134 9.28 8.97 -13.44
CA THR A 134 7.98 8.89 -12.77
C THR A 134 7.25 7.69 -13.36
N ALA A 135 6.84 6.75 -12.52
CA ALA A 135 6.07 5.59 -12.97
C ALA A 135 4.80 6.07 -13.66
N ASP A 136 4.58 5.61 -14.89
CA ASP A 136 3.27 5.75 -15.52
C ASP A 136 2.36 4.71 -14.85
N ILE A 137 1.32 5.18 -14.17
CA ILE A 137 0.33 4.30 -13.56
C ILE A 137 -0.39 3.59 -14.71
N ASP A 138 -0.24 2.27 -14.82
CA ASP A 138 -0.95 1.50 -15.84
C ASP A 138 -2.47 1.56 -15.56
N PRO A 139 -3.26 2.21 -16.43
CA PRO A 139 -4.69 2.36 -16.22
C PRO A 139 -5.46 1.03 -16.32
N HIS A 140 -4.81 -0.03 -16.80
CA HIS A 140 -5.37 -1.38 -16.91
C HIS A 140 -4.92 -2.32 -15.79
N LEU A 141 -3.99 -1.89 -14.93
CA LEU A 141 -3.72 -2.62 -13.69
C LEU A 141 -4.96 -2.46 -12.81
N LYS A 142 -5.87 -3.44 -12.84
CA LYS A 142 -6.94 -3.54 -11.85
C LYS A 142 -6.26 -3.59 -10.49
N ILE A 143 -6.36 -2.48 -9.76
CA ILE A 143 -5.89 -2.40 -8.38
C ILE A 143 -6.58 -3.56 -7.66
N ALA A 144 -5.85 -4.31 -6.82
CA ALA A 144 -6.40 -5.46 -6.09
C ALA A 144 -7.69 -5.12 -5.27
N ARG A 145 -8.00 -3.83 -5.12
CA ARG A 145 -9.26 -3.29 -4.60
C ARG A 145 -10.50 -3.67 -5.42
N ASP A 146 -10.39 -3.96 -6.71
CA ASP A 146 -11.54 -4.17 -7.61
C ASP A 146 -12.07 -5.62 -7.60
N TRP A 147 -11.52 -6.50 -6.75
CA TRP A 147 -11.96 -7.89 -6.61
C TRP A 147 -13.23 -8.08 -5.76
N LEU A 148 -13.90 -7.00 -5.34
CA LEU A 148 -15.09 -7.06 -4.49
C LEU A 148 -16.42 -6.79 -5.23
N GLU A 149 -16.41 -6.66 -6.57
CA GLU A 149 -17.65 -6.47 -7.37
C GLU A 149 -17.75 -7.40 -8.59
N GLU A 150 -17.51 -8.71 -8.42
CA GLU A 150 -18.05 -9.75 -9.32
C GLU A 150 -18.84 -10.81 -8.55
#